data_AF-A0A2D6D1D6-F1
#
_entry.id   AF-A0A2D6D1D6-F1
#
_cell.length_a   1.000
_cell.length_b   1.000
_cell.length_c   1.000
_cell.angle_alpha   90.00
_cell.angle_beta   90.00
_cell.angle_gamma   90.00
#
_symmetry.space_group_name_H-M   'P 1'
#
loop_
_entity.id
_entity.type
_entity.pdbx_description
1 polymer ?
#
loop_
_entity_poly.entity_id
_entity_poly.type
_entity_poly.pdbx_seq_one_letter_code
_entity_poly.pdbx_strand_id
1 'polypeptide(L)'
;MSDAGSAGPDTRSAIPDGVVTRCVACKEVLFAREHERTGRICPHCQHQAPLGAAERIGFVADSGSFRPVPVAGGAVVGRATVEGIQCAIGAVDGLTEGADGDTANEALAALLALAAPAVLFCAAGVGVATDAPLGPWRGRAHRALARHGAARLPYVLVITDAHSEHGLLTSAPLGDTVIAEATVRDVPAPTQPREGETADFPFVDMYVPRADIRHELSKLLMFFAQAGDTDGERPD
;
A
#
# COMPACT_ATOMS: atom_id res chain seq x y z
N MET A 1 -21.60 -40.74 -45.62
CA MET A 1 -22.48 -39.78 -44.91
C MET A 1 -22.51 -40.28 -43.48
N SER A 2 -21.90 -39.67 -42.47
CA SER A 2 -21.57 -38.27 -42.21
C SER A 2 -20.50 -38.32 -41.10
N ASP A 3 -19.28 -37.82 -41.33
CA ASP A 3 -18.84 -36.46 -41.01
C ASP A 3 -17.91 -36.49 -39.77
N ALA A 4 -16.61 -36.64 -40.04
CA ALA A 4 -15.55 -36.58 -39.05
C ALA A 4 -15.18 -35.10 -38.85
N GLY A 5 -15.71 -34.50 -37.79
CA GLY A 5 -15.33 -33.15 -37.36
C GLY A 5 -13.86 -33.13 -36.97
N SER A 6 -13.02 -32.55 -37.83
CA SER A 6 -11.61 -32.28 -37.52
C SER A 6 -11.53 -31.06 -36.60
N ALA A 7 -11.07 -31.29 -35.37
CA ALA A 7 -10.63 -30.21 -34.49
C ALA A 7 -9.39 -29.56 -35.11
N GLY A 8 -9.52 -28.29 -35.52
CA GLY A 8 -8.38 -27.48 -35.96
C GLY A 8 -7.33 -27.31 -34.84
N PRO A 9 -6.08 -27.00 -35.17
CA PRO A 9 -4.99 -26.90 -34.19
C PRO A 9 -5.32 -25.83 -33.15
N ASP A 10 -5.30 -26.22 -31.88
CA ASP A 10 -5.59 -25.35 -30.74
C ASP A 10 -4.48 -24.30 -30.59
N THR A 11 -4.70 -23.11 -31.15
CA THR A 11 -3.79 -21.95 -31.10
C THR A 11 -3.58 -21.39 -29.69
N ARG A 12 -4.15 -22.02 -28.65
CA ARG A 12 -3.92 -21.67 -27.24
C ARG A 12 -2.51 -22.01 -26.74
N SER A 13 -1.73 -22.80 -27.47
CA SER A 13 -0.42 -23.31 -27.01
C SER A 13 0.80 -22.53 -27.52
N ALA A 14 0.64 -21.33 -28.10
CA ALA A 14 1.75 -20.56 -28.69
C ALA A 14 2.24 -19.38 -27.84
N ILE A 15 1.60 -19.08 -26.70
CA ILE A 15 1.96 -17.95 -25.86
C ILE A 15 2.90 -18.44 -24.76
N PRO A 16 4.15 -17.92 -24.67
CA PRO A 16 5.07 -18.28 -23.60
C PRO A 16 4.53 -17.91 -22.21
N ASP A 17 4.87 -18.72 -21.21
CA ASP A 17 4.53 -18.44 -19.82
C ASP A 17 5.03 -17.06 -19.39
N GLY A 18 4.21 -16.34 -18.62
CA GLY A 18 4.53 -15.00 -18.10
C GLY A 18 4.34 -13.84 -19.10
N VAL A 19 3.92 -14.09 -20.34
CA VAL A 19 3.58 -13.01 -21.30
C VAL A 19 2.17 -12.46 -21.04
N VAL A 20 1.27 -13.32 -20.57
CA VAL A 20 -0.12 -12.98 -20.29
C VAL A 20 -0.55 -13.42 -18.90
N THR A 21 -1.53 -12.71 -18.35
CA THR A 21 -2.23 -13.04 -17.11
C THR A 21 -3.73 -12.96 -17.36
N ARG A 22 -4.55 -13.58 -16.51
CA ARG A 22 -6.01 -13.55 -16.63
C ARG A 22 -6.61 -12.74 -15.49
N CYS A 23 -7.48 -11.78 -15.82
CA CYS A 23 -8.22 -11.03 -14.81
C CYS A 23 -9.13 -11.97 -14.01
N VAL A 24 -9.02 -11.95 -12.68
CA VAL A 24 -9.87 -12.78 -11.81
C VAL A 24 -11.34 -12.36 -11.83
N ALA A 25 -11.63 -11.09 -12.13
CA ALA A 25 -12.98 -10.54 -12.19
C ALA A 25 -13.68 -10.81 -13.54
N CYS A 26 -13.17 -10.25 -14.65
CA CYS A 26 -13.83 -10.35 -15.95
C CYS A 26 -13.34 -11.51 -16.84
N LYS A 27 -12.32 -12.27 -16.39
CA LYS A 27 -11.71 -13.40 -17.10
C LYS A 27 -10.98 -13.07 -18.41
N GLU A 28 -10.87 -11.79 -18.75
CA GLU A 28 -10.13 -11.29 -19.91
C GLU A 28 -8.62 -11.59 -19.78
N VAL A 29 -7.98 -11.83 -20.93
CA VAL A 29 -6.54 -12.09 -21.00
C VAL A 29 -5.81 -10.76 -21.18
N LEU A 30 -4.89 -10.48 -20.26
CA LEU A 30 -4.12 -9.23 -20.20
C LEU A 30 -2.66 -9.52 -20.52
N PHE A 31 -1.96 -8.58 -21.16
CA PHE A 31 -0.51 -8.63 -21.25
C PHE A 31 0.12 -8.33 -19.89
N ALA A 32 0.92 -9.26 -19.37
CA ALA A 32 1.43 -9.19 -17.99
C ALA A 32 2.23 -7.91 -17.73
N ARG A 33 3.14 -7.55 -18.63
CA ARG A 33 3.98 -6.33 -18.49
C ARG A 33 3.16 -5.04 -18.45
N GLU A 34 2.12 -4.94 -19.27
CA GLU A 34 1.26 -3.75 -19.28
C GLU A 34 0.41 -3.70 -18.01
N HIS A 35 -0.10 -4.85 -17.57
CA HIS A 35 -0.85 -4.96 -16.32
C HIS A 35 0.01 -4.58 -15.11
N GLU A 36 1.27 -5.01 -15.05
CA GLU A 36 2.24 -4.58 -14.02
C GLU A 36 2.49 -3.07 -14.06
N ARG A 37 2.72 -2.50 -15.25
CA ARG A 37 3.00 -1.07 -15.44
C ARG A 37 1.83 -0.17 -15.00
N THR A 38 0.60 -0.65 -15.09
CA THR A 38 -0.61 0.06 -14.66
C THR A 38 -0.99 -0.20 -13.21
N GLY A 39 -0.09 -0.77 -12.39
CA GLY A 39 -0.38 -1.06 -10.97
C GLY A 39 -1.37 -2.21 -10.79
N ARG A 40 -1.37 -3.15 -11.74
CA ARG A 40 -2.27 -4.31 -11.81
C ARG A 40 -3.76 -3.94 -11.88
N ILE A 41 -4.07 -2.84 -12.57
CA ILE A 41 -5.44 -2.41 -12.86
C ILE A 41 -5.89 -3.01 -14.21
N CYS A 42 -6.99 -3.76 -14.20
CA CYS A 42 -7.55 -4.33 -15.42
C CYS A 42 -8.18 -3.23 -16.30
N PRO A 43 -7.77 -3.06 -17.57
CA PRO A 43 -8.31 -2.02 -18.43
C PRO A 43 -9.78 -2.28 -18.84
N HIS A 44 -10.24 -3.53 -18.77
CA HIS A 44 -11.59 -3.91 -19.19
C HIS A 44 -12.65 -3.71 -18.12
N CYS A 45 -12.31 -3.98 -16.85
CA CYS A 45 -13.28 -3.94 -15.75
C CYS A 45 -12.83 -3.12 -14.53
N GLN A 46 -11.65 -2.49 -14.58
CA GLN A 46 -11.09 -1.68 -13.49
C GLN A 46 -10.81 -2.44 -12.19
N HIS A 47 -10.90 -3.78 -12.21
CA HIS A 47 -10.51 -4.60 -11.07
C HIS A 47 -9.01 -4.44 -10.78
N GLN A 48 -8.69 -4.18 -9.51
CA GLN A 48 -7.33 -4.03 -9.01
C GLN A 48 -6.88 -5.36 -8.41
N ALA A 49 -5.94 -6.03 -9.06
CA ALA A 49 -5.37 -7.26 -8.52
C ALA A 49 -4.33 -6.93 -7.43
N PRO A 50 -4.01 -7.87 -6.53
CA PRO A 50 -3.01 -7.63 -5.48
C PRO A 50 -1.65 -7.21 -6.05
N LEU A 51 -1.01 -6.26 -5.37
CA LEU A 51 0.26 -5.66 -5.78
C LEU A 51 1.28 -5.79 -4.63
N GLY A 52 2.39 -6.47 -4.87
CA GLY A 52 3.42 -6.69 -3.84
C GLY A 52 4.14 -5.40 -3.44
N ALA A 53 4.83 -5.42 -2.31
CA ALA A 53 5.48 -4.25 -1.72
C ALA A 53 6.47 -3.58 -2.69
N ALA A 54 7.37 -4.37 -3.31
CA ALA A 54 8.34 -3.84 -4.27
C ALA A 54 7.67 -3.28 -5.53
N GLU A 55 6.66 -3.96 -6.05
CA GLU A 55 5.90 -3.50 -7.23
C GLU A 55 5.17 -2.19 -6.92
N ARG A 56 4.61 -2.07 -5.72
CA ARG A 56 3.92 -0.87 -5.24
C ARG A 56 4.86 0.33 -5.13
N ILE A 57 6.06 0.15 -4.59
CA ILE A 57 7.09 1.20 -4.60
C ILE A 57 7.43 1.59 -6.04
N GLY A 58 7.63 0.61 -6.94
CA GLY A 58 7.94 0.87 -8.35
C GLY A 58 6.83 1.58 -9.12
N PHE A 59 5.56 1.38 -8.73
CA PHE A 59 4.40 2.05 -9.32
C PHE A 59 4.26 3.52 -8.89
N VAL A 60 4.62 3.83 -7.64
CA VAL A 60 4.40 5.17 -7.05
C VAL A 60 5.62 6.08 -7.17
N ALA A 61 6.82 5.55 -6.92
CA ALA A 61 8.05 6.32 -6.93
C ALA A 61 8.47 6.69 -8.36
N ASP A 62 9.16 7.83 -8.50
CA ASP A 62 9.75 8.22 -9.77
C ASP A 62 10.84 7.22 -10.16
N SER A 63 10.92 6.90 -11.45
CA SER A 63 11.83 5.88 -11.98
C SER A 63 13.28 6.16 -11.59
N GLY A 64 13.94 5.17 -10.96
CA GLY A 64 15.34 5.27 -10.55
C GLY A 64 15.59 6.11 -9.28
N SER A 65 14.55 6.63 -8.63
CA SER A 65 14.70 7.44 -7.40
C SER A 65 14.84 6.60 -6.12
N PHE A 66 14.28 5.38 -6.10
CA PHE A 66 14.22 4.57 -4.89
C PHE A 66 15.61 4.14 -4.40
N ARG A 67 15.86 4.30 -3.10
CA ARG A 67 17.08 3.90 -2.38
C ARG A 67 16.66 3.09 -1.14
N PRO A 68 16.69 1.75 -1.20
CA PRO A 68 16.21 0.91 -0.12
C PRO A 68 17.09 0.99 1.12
N VAL A 69 16.50 0.69 2.26
CA VAL A 69 17.21 0.40 3.51
C VAL A 69 16.88 -1.04 3.96
N PRO A 70 17.78 -1.68 4.73
CA PRO A 70 17.51 -3.01 5.27
C PRO A 70 16.30 -2.99 6.22
N VAL A 71 15.34 -3.86 5.95
CA VAL A 71 14.18 -4.18 6.78
C VAL A 71 13.92 -5.69 6.67
N ALA A 72 13.52 -6.33 7.78
CA ALA A 72 13.14 -7.73 7.77
C ALA A 72 11.64 -7.91 7.42
N GLY A 73 11.18 -9.17 7.37
CA GLY A 73 9.75 -9.50 7.29
C GLY A 73 9.08 -9.25 5.93
N GLY A 74 9.83 -9.06 4.84
CA GLY A 74 9.25 -8.87 3.50
C GLY A 74 8.71 -7.46 3.23
N ALA A 75 8.84 -6.54 4.19
CA ALA A 75 8.61 -5.13 3.94
C ALA A 75 9.66 -4.54 2.98
N VAL A 76 9.29 -3.48 2.28
CA VAL A 76 10.20 -2.68 1.44
C VAL A 76 10.16 -1.25 1.94
N VAL A 77 11.32 -0.68 2.31
CA VAL A 77 11.42 0.68 2.85
C VAL A 77 12.63 1.38 2.24
N GLY A 78 12.53 2.69 2.00
CA GLY A 78 13.64 3.49 1.50
C GLY A 78 13.30 4.96 1.30
N ARG A 79 14.24 5.70 0.72
CA ARG A 79 14.00 7.06 0.20
C ARG A 79 13.59 6.98 -1.26
N ALA A 80 12.75 7.91 -1.71
CA ALA A 80 12.36 8.06 -3.10
C ALA A 80 11.96 9.51 -3.40
N THR A 81 11.68 9.77 -4.67
CA THR A 81 10.86 10.91 -5.06
C THR A 81 9.50 10.45 -5.56
N VAL A 82 8.47 11.23 -5.27
CA VAL A 82 7.12 11.08 -5.83
C VAL A 82 6.76 12.40 -6.50
N GLU A 83 6.66 12.39 -7.83
CA GLU A 83 6.44 13.60 -8.63
C GLU A 83 7.44 14.73 -8.29
N GLY A 84 8.71 14.35 -8.08
CA GLY A 84 9.81 15.26 -7.75
C GLY A 84 9.97 15.60 -6.26
N ILE A 85 9.04 15.18 -5.39
CA ILE A 85 9.09 15.48 -3.96
C ILE A 85 9.83 14.38 -3.21
N GLN A 86 10.85 14.73 -2.44
CA GLN A 86 11.63 13.79 -1.63
C GLN A 86 10.81 13.28 -0.45
N CYS A 87 10.73 11.96 -0.30
CA CYS A 87 10.05 11.34 0.82
C CYS A 87 10.73 10.03 1.24
N ALA A 88 10.44 9.60 2.47
CA ALA A 88 10.57 8.23 2.88
C ALA A 88 9.33 7.47 2.39
N ILE A 89 9.50 6.32 1.75
CA ILE A 89 8.41 5.47 1.27
C ILE A 89 8.62 4.03 1.70
N GLY A 90 7.54 3.40 2.16
CA GLY A 90 7.56 2.00 2.58
C GLY A 90 6.29 1.27 2.18
N ALA A 91 6.38 -0.05 2.04
CA ALA A 91 5.25 -0.91 1.73
C ALA A 91 5.34 -2.25 2.47
N VAL A 92 4.20 -2.70 2.97
CA VAL A 92 3.99 -4.04 3.55
C VAL A 92 2.77 -4.64 2.87
N ASP A 93 2.96 -5.72 2.13
CA ASP A 93 1.88 -6.44 1.46
C ASP A 93 1.37 -7.62 2.30
N GLY A 94 0.15 -8.07 2.01
CA GLY A 94 -0.43 -9.29 2.59
C GLY A 94 -0.16 -10.55 1.76
N LEU A 95 0.73 -10.46 0.75
CA LEU A 95 1.07 -11.57 -0.15
C LEU A 95 2.26 -12.36 0.37
N THR A 96 3.11 -11.71 1.15
CA THR A 96 4.30 -12.31 1.75
C THR A 96 3.92 -13.13 2.97
N GLU A 97 4.27 -14.41 2.96
CA GLU A 97 4.03 -15.31 4.09
C GLU A 97 4.74 -14.78 5.34
N GLY A 98 3.98 -14.59 6.42
CA GLY A 98 4.50 -14.07 7.68
C GLY A 98 4.54 -12.54 7.78
N ALA A 99 4.00 -11.78 6.82
CA ALA A 99 3.78 -10.34 6.97
C ALA A 99 2.76 -10.07 8.09
N ASP A 100 3.27 -9.92 9.30
CA ASP A 100 2.51 -9.78 10.53
C ASP A 100 2.57 -8.36 11.10
N GLY A 101 2.07 -8.19 12.32
CA GLY A 101 2.08 -6.87 12.93
C GLY A 101 3.46 -6.37 13.33
N ASP A 102 4.40 -7.26 13.63
CA ASP A 102 5.77 -6.85 13.95
C ASP A 102 6.50 -6.36 12.69
N THR A 103 6.22 -6.98 11.54
CA THR A 103 6.68 -6.53 10.21
C THR A 103 6.22 -5.11 9.90
N ALA A 104 4.93 -4.81 10.10
CA ALA A 104 4.38 -3.47 9.88
C ALA A 104 5.04 -2.43 10.80
N ASN A 105 5.28 -2.80 12.06
CA ASN A 105 5.93 -1.92 13.04
C ASN A 105 7.43 -1.73 12.77
N GLU A 106 8.13 -2.77 12.29
CA GLU A 106 9.52 -2.67 11.85
C GLU A 106 9.65 -1.72 10.66
N ALA A 107 8.80 -1.92 9.64
CA ALA A 107 8.75 -1.09 8.46
C ALA A 107 8.53 0.38 8.82
N LEU A 108 7.56 0.68 9.72
CA LEU A 108 7.33 2.04 10.17
C LEU A 108 8.53 2.60 10.94
N ALA A 109 9.13 1.83 11.87
CA ALA A 109 10.29 2.29 12.62
C ALA A 109 11.47 2.64 11.71
N ALA A 110 11.74 1.81 10.70
CA ALA A 110 12.79 2.05 9.69
C ALA A 110 12.45 3.24 8.79
N LEU A 111 11.19 3.38 8.37
CA LEU A 111 10.70 4.47 7.54
C LEU A 111 10.91 5.82 8.23
N LEU A 112 10.45 5.93 9.47
CA LEU A 112 10.52 7.19 10.23
C LEU A 112 11.95 7.53 10.68
N ALA A 113 12.84 6.54 10.79
CA ALA A 113 14.26 6.80 11.02
C ALA A 113 14.94 7.57 9.87
N LEU A 114 14.33 7.61 8.69
CA LEU A 114 14.81 8.42 7.56
C LEU A 114 14.55 9.93 7.75
N ALA A 115 13.79 10.35 8.76
CA ALA A 115 13.57 11.76 9.09
C ALA A 115 13.22 12.62 7.85
N ALA A 116 12.26 12.15 7.06
CA ALA A 116 11.71 12.82 5.88
C ALA A 116 10.19 12.59 5.83
N PRO A 117 9.41 13.41 5.12
CA PRO A 117 7.98 13.16 4.88
C PRO A 117 7.75 11.69 4.52
N ALA A 118 6.86 11.01 5.23
CA ALA A 118 6.79 9.55 5.22
C ALA A 118 5.47 9.05 4.64
N VAL A 119 5.55 8.04 3.77
CA VAL A 119 4.39 7.32 3.26
C VAL A 119 4.59 5.83 3.53
N LEU A 120 3.65 5.20 4.24
CA LEU A 120 3.63 3.75 4.43
C LEU A 120 2.39 3.16 3.76
N PHE A 121 2.59 2.27 2.80
CA PHE A 121 1.53 1.39 2.32
C PHE A 121 1.46 0.16 3.23
N CYS A 122 0.27 -0.20 3.68
CA CYS A 122 0.05 -1.39 4.47
C CYS A 122 -1.23 -2.08 4.01
N ALA A 123 -1.13 -3.34 3.61
CA ALA A 123 -2.30 -4.14 3.29
C ALA A 123 -3.19 -4.30 4.54
N ALA A 124 -4.51 -4.24 4.34
CA ALA A 124 -5.45 -4.48 5.41
C ALA A 124 -5.36 -5.94 5.89
N GLY A 125 -5.57 -6.16 7.19
CA GLY A 125 -5.41 -7.45 7.83
C GLY A 125 -3.99 -7.75 8.33
N VAL A 126 -2.97 -7.00 7.91
CA VAL A 126 -1.59 -7.19 8.40
C VAL A 126 -1.54 -6.96 9.91
N GLY A 127 -1.26 -8.04 10.65
CA GLY A 127 -1.20 -8.07 12.12
C GLY A 127 -2.55 -7.95 12.82
N VAL A 128 -3.66 -8.15 12.11
CA VAL A 128 -5.01 -8.19 12.68
C VAL A 128 -5.35 -9.66 12.98
N ALA A 129 -5.58 -9.97 14.26
CA ALA A 129 -5.98 -11.31 14.73
C ALA A 129 -4.90 -12.41 14.63
N THR A 130 -3.77 -12.20 15.29
CA THR A 130 -2.95 -13.32 15.75
C THR A 130 -2.82 -13.22 17.27
N ASP A 131 -3.11 -14.29 18.02
CA ASP A 131 -2.70 -14.46 19.43
C ASP A 131 -1.17 -14.46 19.61
N ALA A 132 -0.43 -14.01 18.60
CA ALA A 132 1.01 -13.87 18.60
C ALA A 132 1.41 -12.81 19.65
N PRO A 133 2.46 -13.09 20.44
CA PRO A 133 3.01 -12.10 21.34
C PRO A 133 3.37 -10.81 20.60
N LEU A 134 3.17 -9.67 21.26
CA LEU A 134 3.65 -8.39 20.74
C LEU A 134 5.16 -8.47 20.51
N GLY A 135 5.58 -8.28 19.26
CA GLY A 135 6.99 -8.26 18.91
C GLY A 135 7.71 -6.98 19.35
N PRO A 136 9.06 -6.96 19.27
CA PRO A 136 9.88 -5.87 19.76
C PRO A 136 9.69 -4.54 19.02
N TRP A 137 9.07 -4.54 17.84
CA TRP A 137 9.02 -3.35 16.99
C TRP A 137 7.93 -2.37 17.36
N ARG A 138 6.82 -2.82 17.97
CA ARG A 138 5.70 -1.92 18.35
C ARG A 138 6.17 -0.72 19.17
N GLY A 139 6.94 -0.95 20.23
CA GLY A 139 7.46 0.13 21.06
C GLY A 139 8.48 1.03 20.34
N ARG A 140 9.20 0.50 19.35
CA ARG A 140 10.16 1.26 18.53
C ARG A 140 9.43 2.14 17.52
N ALA A 141 8.41 1.61 16.86
CA ALA A 141 7.56 2.34 15.92
C ALA A 141 6.89 3.54 16.59
N HIS A 142 6.26 3.35 17.76
CA HIS A 142 5.65 4.45 18.51
C HIS A 142 6.66 5.53 18.94
N ARG A 143 7.87 5.15 19.36
CA ARG A 143 8.92 6.13 19.69
C ARG A 143 9.43 6.87 18.44
N ALA A 144 9.55 6.17 17.32
CA ALA A 144 9.92 6.79 16.05
C ALA A 144 8.84 7.78 15.60
N LEU A 145 7.56 7.41 15.71
CA LEU A 145 6.41 8.27 15.45
C LEU A 145 6.40 9.52 16.33
N ALA A 146 6.66 9.38 17.63
CA ALA A 146 6.76 10.52 18.53
C ALA A 146 7.89 11.49 18.13
N ARG A 147 9.06 10.97 17.69
CA ARG A 147 10.17 11.80 17.20
C ARG A 147 9.84 12.46 15.86
N HIS A 148 9.16 11.74 14.98
CA HIS A 148 8.72 12.23 13.68
C HIS A 148 7.74 13.40 13.81
N GLY A 149 6.76 13.26 14.69
CA GLY A 149 5.83 14.34 15.04
C GLY A 149 6.51 15.53 15.70
N ALA A 150 7.49 15.30 16.59
CA ALA A 150 8.29 16.38 17.18
C ALA A 150 9.14 17.13 16.12
N ALA A 151 9.57 16.44 15.06
CA ALA A 151 10.24 17.04 13.91
C ALA A 151 9.27 17.70 12.92
N ARG A 152 7.96 17.62 13.17
CA ARG A 152 6.88 18.20 12.34
C ARG A 152 6.92 17.71 10.88
N LEU A 153 7.31 16.45 10.70
CA LEU A 153 7.28 15.78 9.41
C LEU A 153 5.97 15.01 9.28
N PRO A 154 5.32 15.02 8.11
CA PRO A 154 4.07 14.30 7.93
C PRO A 154 4.32 12.81 7.81
N TYR A 155 3.36 12.01 8.27
CA TYR A 155 3.27 10.59 8.03
C TYR A 155 1.89 10.25 7.46
N VAL A 156 1.87 9.75 6.23
CA VAL A 156 0.67 9.25 5.54
C VAL A 156 0.66 7.73 5.59
N LEU A 157 -0.38 7.15 6.18
CA LEU A 157 -0.67 5.72 6.10
C LEU A 157 -1.64 5.46 4.95
N VAL A 158 -1.28 4.56 4.04
CA VAL A 158 -2.12 4.13 2.92
C VAL A 158 -2.51 2.68 3.11
N ILE A 159 -3.80 2.43 3.37
CA ILE A 159 -4.35 1.09 3.53
C ILE A 159 -4.69 0.51 2.16
N THR A 160 -4.17 -0.68 1.85
CA THR A 160 -4.31 -1.34 0.54
C THR A 160 -4.99 -2.70 0.67
N ASP A 161 -5.35 -3.31 -0.47
CA ASP A 161 -5.70 -4.73 -0.61
C ASP A 161 -6.59 -5.28 0.53
N ALA A 162 -7.89 -4.98 0.51
CA ALA A 162 -8.78 -5.45 1.55
C ALA A 162 -9.30 -6.85 1.32
N HIS A 163 -9.17 -7.66 2.38
CA HIS A 163 -9.75 -8.99 2.49
C HIS A 163 -11.04 -8.92 3.31
N SER A 164 -12.04 -9.70 2.91
CA SER A 164 -13.37 -9.76 3.55
C SER A 164 -13.34 -10.12 5.03
N GLU A 165 -12.24 -10.69 5.51
CA GLU A 165 -12.08 -11.20 6.88
C GLU A 165 -11.59 -10.15 7.89
N HIS A 166 -10.99 -9.04 7.43
CA HIS A 166 -10.35 -8.06 8.32
C HIS A 166 -10.75 -6.61 8.04
N GLY A 167 -11.53 -6.34 6.99
CA GLY A 167 -11.98 -5.00 6.65
C GLY A 167 -10.81 -4.05 6.38
N LEU A 168 -10.75 -2.95 7.14
CA LEU A 168 -9.73 -1.90 7.06
C LEU A 168 -8.65 -1.98 8.15
N LEU A 169 -8.75 -2.93 9.06
CA LEU A 169 -7.88 -2.97 10.23
C LEU A 169 -6.43 -3.24 9.81
N THR A 170 -5.49 -2.59 10.50
CA THR A 170 -4.05 -2.83 10.36
C THR A 170 -3.38 -2.58 11.71
N SER A 171 -2.28 -3.29 11.96
CA SER A 171 -1.41 -3.10 13.13
C SER A 171 -0.42 -1.94 12.97
N ALA A 172 -0.32 -1.36 11.77
CA ALA A 172 0.49 -0.17 11.53
C ALA A 172 -0.09 1.01 12.33
N PRO A 173 0.72 1.72 13.14
CA PRO A 173 0.28 2.94 13.78
C PRO A 173 -0.29 3.94 12.77
N LEU A 174 -1.40 4.61 13.15
CA LEU A 174 -2.04 5.62 12.32
C LEU A 174 -1.11 6.83 12.14
N GLY A 175 -1.16 7.40 10.94
CA GLY A 175 -0.44 8.62 10.60
C GLY A 175 -1.26 9.88 10.83
N ASP A 176 -0.67 11.02 10.45
CA ASP A 176 -1.35 12.31 10.43
C ASP A 176 -2.50 12.33 9.39
N THR A 177 -2.36 11.51 8.35
CA THR A 177 -3.39 11.29 7.33
C THR A 177 -3.46 9.80 7.02
N VAL A 178 -4.67 9.27 7.01
CA VAL A 178 -4.97 7.88 6.67
C VAL A 178 -5.80 7.84 5.39
N ILE A 179 -5.23 7.26 4.34
CA ILE A 179 -5.89 7.05 3.05
C ILE A 179 -6.14 5.56 2.88
N ALA A 180 -7.19 5.19 2.15
CA ALA A 180 -7.38 3.82 1.69
C ALA A 180 -7.54 3.75 0.17
N GLU A 181 -7.11 2.65 -0.44
CA GLU A 181 -7.49 2.36 -1.83
C GLU A 181 -9.03 2.27 -1.94
N ALA A 182 -9.60 2.84 -2.99
CA ALA A 182 -11.06 2.91 -3.15
C ALA A 182 -11.75 1.52 -3.18
N THR A 183 -11.03 0.49 -3.61
CA THR A 183 -11.49 -0.91 -3.62
C THR A 183 -11.76 -1.46 -2.23
N VAL A 184 -11.18 -0.85 -1.19
CA VAL A 184 -11.39 -1.26 0.20
C VAL A 184 -12.72 -0.75 0.76
N ARG A 185 -13.26 0.34 0.22
CA ARG A 185 -14.46 1.03 0.73
C ARG A 185 -15.66 0.08 0.90
N ASP A 186 -15.89 -0.77 -0.08
CA ASP A 186 -17.09 -1.60 -0.19
C ASP A 186 -16.89 -3.02 0.36
N VAL A 187 -15.74 -3.30 0.98
CA VAL A 187 -15.50 -4.60 1.62
C VAL A 187 -16.38 -4.70 2.87
N PRO A 188 -17.28 -5.71 2.97
CA PRO A 188 -18.12 -5.88 4.14
C PRO A 188 -17.23 -6.06 5.36
N ALA A 189 -17.24 -5.09 6.28
CA ALA A 189 -16.51 -5.21 7.53
C ALA A 189 -17.13 -6.34 8.37
N PRO A 190 -16.35 -7.28 8.94
CA PRO A 190 -16.88 -8.26 9.89
C PRO A 190 -17.47 -7.64 11.16
N THR A 191 -17.25 -6.34 11.41
CA THR A 191 -17.68 -5.67 12.64
C THR A 191 -17.93 -4.18 12.40
N GLN A 192 -19.05 -3.77 11.80
CA GLN A 192 -19.53 -2.42 12.17
C GLN A 192 -19.71 -2.40 13.69
N PRO A 193 -19.25 -1.36 14.42
CA PRO A 193 -19.52 -1.28 15.86
C PRO A 193 -21.03 -1.37 16.08
N ARG A 194 -21.47 -2.30 16.93
CA ARG A 194 -22.86 -2.30 17.37
C ARG A 194 -23.11 -1.03 18.17
N GLU A 195 -24.37 -0.60 18.27
CA GLU A 195 -24.74 0.56 19.06
C GLU A 195 -24.22 0.41 20.52
N GLY A 196 -23.28 1.25 20.91
CA GLY A 196 -22.60 1.20 22.22
C GLY A 196 -21.18 0.59 22.23
N GLU A 197 -20.68 0.07 21.11
CA GLU A 197 -19.29 -0.40 20.98
C GLU A 197 -18.39 0.71 20.41
N THR A 198 -17.32 1.08 21.12
CA THR A 198 -16.22 1.86 20.54
C THR A 198 -15.31 0.91 19.78
N ALA A 199 -15.53 0.76 18.47
CA ALA A 199 -14.60 0.01 17.67
C ALA A 199 -13.43 0.91 17.22
N ASP A 200 -12.21 0.47 17.44
CA ASP A 200 -10.95 1.09 16.98
C ASP A 200 -10.80 0.94 15.45
N PHE A 201 -11.79 1.37 14.68
CA PHE A 201 -11.66 1.46 13.23
C PHE A 201 -10.76 2.63 12.88
N PRO A 202 -9.80 2.47 11.97
CA PRO A 202 -9.05 3.61 11.46
C PRO A 202 -10.03 4.59 10.82
N PHE A 203 -10.01 5.83 11.30
CA PHE A 203 -10.68 6.91 10.60
C PHE A 203 -9.94 7.14 9.28
N VAL A 204 -10.58 6.79 8.16
CA VAL A 204 -10.02 7.00 6.82
C VAL A 204 -10.43 8.39 6.35
N ASP A 205 -9.45 9.28 6.14
CA ASP A 205 -9.68 10.65 5.69
C ASP A 205 -10.20 10.71 4.25
N MET A 206 -9.67 9.82 3.40
CA MET A 206 -10.10 9.73 2.00
C MET A 206 -9.87 8.34 1.39
N TYR A 207 -10.69 8.03 0.39
CA TYR A 207 -10.50 6.84 -0.44
C TYR A 207 -10.07 7.26 -1.83
N VAL A 208 -8.98 6.67 -2.32
CA VAL A 208 -8.33 7.09 -3.55
C VAL A 208 -8.24 5.91 -4.52
N PRO A 209 -8.66 6.05 -5.79
CA PRO A 209 -8.40 5.03 -6.79
C PRO A 209 -6.90 4.79 -6.95
N ARG A 210 -6.47 3.53 -7.12
CA ARG A 210 -5.05 3.19 -7.23
C ARG A 210 -4.32 3.99 -8.32
N ALA A 211 -5.00 4.25 -9.44
CA ALA A 211 -4.46 5.07 -10.54
C ALA A 211 -4.08 6.50 -10.11
N ASP A 212 -4.79 7.06 -9.12
CA ASP A 212 -4.64 8.44 -8.69
C ASP A 212 -3.75 8.57 -7.44
N ILE A 213 -3.41 7.46 -6.78
CA ILE A 213 -2.71 7.44 -5.49
C ILE A 213 -1.37 8.19 -5.55
N ARG A 214 -0.63 8.05 -6.65
CA ARG A 214 0.66 8.72 -6.86
C ARG A 214 0.51 10.25 -6.84
N HIS A 215 -0.54 10.75 -7.49
CA HIS A 215 -0.81 12.17 -7.59
C HIS A 215 -1.43 12.74 -6.31
N GLU A 216 -2.28 11.98 -5.60
CA GLU A 216 -2.80 12.42 -4.31
C GLU A 216 -1.71 12.49 -3.23
N LEU A 217 -0.77 11.52 -3.24
CA LEU A 217 0.38 11.57 -2.35
C LEU A 217 1.27 12.77 -2.62
N SER A 218 1.50 13.14 -3.89
CA SER A 218 2.31 14.32 -4.20
C SER A 218 1.69 15.60 -3.63
N LYS A 219 0.37 15.77 -3.76
CA LYS A 219 -0.36 16.91 -3.16
C LYS A 219 -0.18 16.98 -1.65
N LEU A 220 -0.35 15.85 -0.95
CA LEU A 220 -0.20 15.79 0.50
C LEU A 220 1.23 16.10 0.91
N LEU A 221 2.23 15.52 0.24
CA LEU A 221 3.63 15.77 0.51
C LEU A 221 4.02 17.25 0.24
N MET A 222 3.48 17.88 -0.82
CA MET A 222 3.70 19.32 -1.10
C MET A 222 3.12 20.21 -0.01
N PHE A 223 1.89 19.94 0.44
CA PHE A 223 1.21 20.75 1.45
C PHE A 223 2.07 20.87 2.72
N PHE A 224 2.66 19.77 3.16
CA PHE A 224 3.51 19.76 4.34
C PHE A 224 4.94 20.27 4.10
N ALA A 225 5.45 20.19 2.86
CA ALA A 225 6.73 20.82 2.52
C ALA A 225 6.65 22.36 2.60
N GLN A 226 5.51 22.95 2.25
CA GLN A 226 5.28 24.40 2.31
C GLN A 226 5.04 24.91 3.74
N ALA A 227 4.41 24.12 4.60
CA ALA A 227 4.15 24.49 5.99
C ALA A 227 5.42 24.58 6.87
N GLY A 228 6.53 23.94 6.45
CA GLY A 228 7.83 24.01 7.13
C GLY A 228 8.61 25.30 6.86
N ASP A 229 8.33 26.00 5.77
CA ASP A 229 9.00 27.27 5.39
C ASP A 229 8.37 28.51 6.05
N THR A 230 7.09 28.44 6.45
CA THR A 230 6.39 29.61 7.01
C THR A 230 6.61 29.85 8.50
N ASP A 231 7.30 28.95 9.22
CA ASP A 231 7.61 29.09 10.65
C ASP A 231 8.95 29.83 10.92
N GLY A 232 9.64 30.30 9.87
CA GLY A 232 10.96 30.95 9.94
C GLY A 232 10.98 32.45 10.28
N GLU A 233 9.84 33.10 10.45
CA GLU A 233 9.78 34.55 10.69
C GLU A 233 8.77 34.88 11.78
N ARG A 234 9.18 34.64 13.04
CA ARG A 234 8.47 35.17 14.21
C ARG A 234 9.31 36.32 14.77
N PRO A 235 8.92 37.60 14.57
CA PRO A 235 9.63 38.71 15.19
C PRO A 235 9.44 38.65 16.71
N ASP A 236 10.53 38.93 17.43
CA ASP A 236 10.65 38.96 18.90
C ASP A 236 9.60 39.85 19.59
#